data_AF-A0A959CA46-F1
#
_entry.id   AF-A0A959CA46-F1
#
_cell.length_a   1.000
_cell.length_b   1.000
_cell.length_c   1.000
_cell.angle_alpha   90.00
_cell.angle_beta   90.00
_cell.angle_gamma   90.00
#
_symmetry.space_group_name_H-M   'P 1'
#
loop_
_entity.id
_entity.type
_entity.pdbx_description
1 polymer ?
#
loop_
_entity_poly.entity_id
_entity_poly.type
_entity_poly.pdbx_seq_one_letter_code
_entity_poly.pdbx_strand_id
1 'polypeptide(L)' 'MKNMFLRPIALLLLAPCCLFSQEKPKWDVSNPPGLNYSDVSFTTSEGTWMSLDISPDGKTIVFDLLGDIYTMPV' A
#
# COMPACT_ATOMS: atom_id res chain seq x y z
N MET A 1 11.93 62.66 -0.43
CA MET A 1 11.92 61.53 -1.38
C MET A 1 13.09 60.55 -1.12
N LYS A 2 13.23 59.96 0.08
CA LYS A 2 14.36 59.05 0.38
C LYS A 2 13.95 57.69 0.98
N ASN A 3 12.66 57.37 1.02
CA ASN A 3 12.15 56.28 1.87
C ASN A 3 11.26 55.28 1.10
N MET A 4 11.09 55.48 -0.21
CA MET A 4 10.11 54.75 -1.02
C MET A 4 10.62 53.39 -1.51
N PHE A 5 11.93 53.13 -1.44
CA PHE A 5 12.56 51.88 -1.87
C PHE A 5 12.83 50.89 -0.72
N LEU A 6 12.54 51.24 0.54
CA LEU A 6 12.80 50.37 1.70
C LEU A 6 11.67 49.37 2.00
N ARG A 7 10.47 49.60 1.45
CA ARG A 7 9.27 48.77 1.66
C ARG A 7 9.24 47.43 0.91
N PRO A 8 9.82 47.24 -0.30
CA PRO A 8 9.82 45.93 -0.95
C PRO A 8 10.86 44.95 -0.37
N ILE A 9 11.94 45.46 0.23
CA ILE A 9 13.00 44.63 0.85
C ILE A 9 12.48 43.93 2.11
N ALA A 10 11.64 44.61 2.90
CA ALA A 10 11.01 44.02 4.09
C ALA A 10 10.06 42.86 3.77
N LEU A 11 9.43 42.87 2.59
CA LEU A 11 8.52 41.81 2.15
C LEU A 11 9.28 40.58 1.62
N LEU A 12 10.46 40.78 1.03
CA LEU A 12 11.32 39.69 0.53
C LEU A 12 11.99 38.91 1.67
N LEU A 13 12.25 39.56 2.81
CA LEU A 13 12.84 38.95 4.02
C LEU A 13 11.86 38.08 4.83
N LEU A 14 10.55 38.15 4.58
CA LEU A 14 9.53 37.37 5.29
C LEU A 14 9.23 36.00 4.63
N ALA A 15 9.66 35.80 3.39
CA ALA A 15 9.41 34.58 2.62
C ALA A 15 10.08 33.29 3.14
N PRO A 16 11.26 33.30 3.79
CA PRO A 16 11.91 32.05 4.22
C PRO A 16 11.22 31.36 5.38
N CYS A 17 10.44 32.08 6.21
CA CYS A 17 9.78 31.48 7.38
C CYS A 17 8.57 30.60 7.03
N CYS A 18 8.00 30.75 5.82
CA CYS A 18 6.85 29.96 5.37
C CYS A 18 7.25 28.77 4.50
N LEU A 19 8.53 28.58 4.19
CA LEU A 19 9.03 27.51 3.35
C LEU A 19 9.51 26.33 4.22
N PHE A 20 8.53 25.49 4.57
CA PHE A 20 8.64 24.04 4.76
C PHE A 20 9.20 23.47 6.08
N SER A 21 8.31 23.36 7.06
CA SER A 21 8.20 22.12 7.84
C SER A 21 6.89 21.44 7.47
N GLN A 22 6.85 20.72 6.34
CA GLN A 22 5.71 19.85 6.06
C GLN A 22 5.84 18.62 6.97
N GLU A 23 4.97 18.51 7.97
CA GLU A 23 4.86 17.27 8.73
C GLU A 23 4.51 16.15 7.75
N LYS A 24 5.40 15.15 7.68
CA LYS A 24 5.07 13.93 6.94
C LYS A 24 3.85 13.31 7.61
N PRO A 25 2.84 12.86 6.84
CA PRO A 25 1.71 12.15 7.43
C PRO A 25 2.24 10.99 8.27
N LYS A 26 1.78 10.91 9.52
CA LYS A 26 2.14 9.85 10.44
C LYS A 26 1.66 8.52 9.84
N TRP A 27 2.58 7.57 9.73
CA TRP A 27 2.27 6.25 9.18
C TRP A 27 1.11 5.60 9.95
N ASP A 28 0.03 5.30 9.23
CA ASP A 28 -1.11 4.55 9.75
C ASP A 28 -1.04 3.12 9.22
N VAL A 29 -0.73 2.17 10.11
CA VAL A 29 -0.69 0.75 9.78
C VAL A 29 -2.06 0.24 9.31
N SER A 30 -3.14 0.83 9.81
CA SER A 30 -4.52 0.44 9.47
C SER A 30 -5.01 1.02 8.15
N ASN A 31 -4.34 2.04 7.60
CA ASN A 31 -4.72 2.66 6.33
C ASN A 31 -3.47 2.98 5.47
N PRO A 32 -2.75 1.95 4.99
CA PRO A 32 -1.55 2.16 4.21
C PRO A 32 -1.89 2.82 2.86
N PRO A 33 -1.18 3.88 2.46
CA PRO A 33 -1.41 4.52 1.16
C PRO A 33 -0.95 3.62 0.01
N GLY A 34 -1.66 3.65 -1.12
CA GLY A 34 -1.20 3.02 -2.37
C GLY A 34 -1.50 1.52 -2.51
N LEU A 35 -2.56 1.03 -1.86
CA LEU A 35 -3.09 -0.32 -2.05
C LEU A 35 -3.72 -0.49 -3.45
N ASN A 36 -2.87 -0.47 -4.48
CA ASN A 36 -3.25 -0.85 -5.83
C ASN A 36 -2.98 -2.35 -5.97
N TYR A 37 -4.00 -3.17 -5.74
CA TYR A 37 -3.94 -4.59 -6.05
C TYR A 37 -4.37 -4.80 -7.50
N SER A 38 -3.72 -5.75 -8.17
CA SER A 38 -4.12 -6.20 -9.49
C SER A 38 -4.54 -7.65 -9.38
N ASP A 39 -5.72 -7.96 -9.91
CA ASP A 39 -6.13 -9.36 -10.03
C ASP A 39 -5.21 -10.08 -11.03
N VAL A 40 -4.59 -11.16 -10.59
CA VAL A 40 -3.74 -12.01 -11.43
C VAL A 40 -4.46 -13.33 -11.66
N SER A 41 -4.89 -13.55 -12.90
CA SER A 41 -5.39 -14.86 -13.32
C SER A 41 -4.21 -15.77 -13.66
N PHE A 42 -4.20 -16.98 -13.13
CA PHE A 42 -3.19 -17.99 -13.43
C PHE A 42 -3.82 -19.38 -13.46
N THR A 43 -3.10 -20.30 -14.10
CA THR A 43 -3.42 -21.73 -14.12
C THR A 43 -2.14 -22.49 -13.83
N THR A 44 -2.20 -23.49 -12.97
CA THR A 44 -1.07 -24.38 -12.68
C THR A 44 -1.56 -25.82 -12.53
N SER A 45 -0.64 -26.76 -12.72
CA SER A 45 -0.85 -28.19 -12.46
C SER A 45 0.01 -28.72 -11.31
N GLU A 46 0.91 -27.88 -10.77
CA GLU A 46 1.84 -28.28 -9.71
C GLU A 46 2.06 -27.14 -8.70
N GLY A 47 2.46 -27.53 -7.49
CA GLY A 47 2.88 -26.64 -6.42
C GLY A 47 3.83 -27.39 -5.48
N THR A 48 4.66 -26.66 -4.75
CA THR A 48 5.68 -27.23 -3.87
C THR A 48 5.35 -26.92 -2.42
N TRP A 49 5.64 -27.84 -1.50
CA TRP A 49 5.45 -27.66 -0.05
C TRP A 49 4.01 -27.31 0.35
N MET A 50 3.04 -27.96 -0.27
CA MET A 50 1.62 -27.75 0.01
C MET A 50 1.15 -28.65 1.16
N SER A 51 0.24 -28.14 1.97
CA SER A 51 -0.58 -28.93 2.90
C SER A 51 -1.89 -29.29 2.21
N LEU A 52 -2.37 -30.52 2.44
CA LEU A 52 -3.57 -31.04 1.79
C LEU A 52 -4.38 -31.91 2.76
N ASP A 53 -5.71 -31.81 2.69
CA ASP A 53 -6.64 -32.68 3.41
C ASP A 53 -7.91 -32.97 2.57
N ILE A 54 -8.66 -33.99 2.95
CA ILE A 54 -9.89 -34.43 2.29
C ILE A 54 -11.09 -34.31 3.22
N SER A 55 -12.23 -33.88 2.67
CA SER A 55 -13.48 -33.79 3.43
C SER A 55 -13.93 -35.16 3.96
N PRO A 56 -14.67 -35.23 5.08
CA PRO A 56 -15.14 -36.50 5.64
C PRO A 56 -16.05 -37.32 4.69
N ASP A 57 -16.75 -36.64 3.76
CA ASP A 57 -17.56 -37.29 2.74
C ASP A 57 -16.77 -37.71 1.49
N GLY A 58 -15.46 -37.41 1.45
CA GLY A 58 -14.53 -37.78 0.39
C GLY A 58 -14.68 -37.01 -0.92
N LYS A 59 -15.50 -35.96 -0.96
CA LYS A 59 -15.86 -35.26 -2.21
C LYS A 59 -15.05 -34.02 -2.48
N THR A 60 -14.28 -33.52 -1.52
CA THR A 60 -13.59 -32.24 -1.64
C THR A 60 -12.21 -32.32 -1.05
N ILE A 61 -11.23 -31.80 -1.78
CA ILE A 61 -9.88 -31.55 -1.32
C ILE A 61 -9.77 -30.08 -0.92
N VAL A 62 -9.11 -29.82 0.21
CA VAL A 62 -8.63 -28.50 0.61
C VAL A 62 -7.10 -28.49 0.51
N PHE A 63 -6.53 -27.40 -0.01
CA PHE A 63 -5.08 -27.22 -0.07
C PHE A 63 -4.69 -25.74 -0.05
N ASP A 64 -3.48 -25.43 0.42
CA ASP A 64 -2.91 -24.09 0.35
C ASP A 64 -2.08 -23.86 -0.93
N LEU A 65 -2.18 -22.66 -1.52
CA LEU A 65 -1.38 -22.22 -2.65
C LEU A 65 -1.31 -20.68 -2.69
N LEU A 66 -0.13 -20.09 -2.91
CA LEU A 66 0.08 -18.62 -2.99
C LEU A 66 -0.45 -17.81 -1.79
N GLY A 67 -0.61 -18.43 -0.62
CA GLY A 67 -1.13 -17.78 0.58
C GLY A 67 -2.66 -17.86 0.73
N ASP A 68 -3.35 -18.47 -0.23
CA ASP A 68 -4.80 -18.72 -0.20
C ASP A 68 -5.11 -20.20 0.05
N ILE A 69 -6.34 -20.47 0.50
CA ILE A 69 -6.89 -21.82 0.66
C ILE A 69 -7.87 -22.10 -0.49
N TYR A 70 -7.58 -23.14 -1.27
CA TYR A 70 -8.38 -23.58 -2.40
C TYR A 70 -9.18 -24.83 -2.04
N THR A 71 -10.29 -25.01 -2.75
CA THR A 71 -11.12 -26.23 -2.71
C THR A 71 -11.30 -26.79 -4.11
N MET A 72 -11.30 -28.11 -4.24
CA MET A 72 -11.51 -28.78 -5.51
C MET A 72 -12.29 -30.08 -5.29
N PRO A 73 -13.24 -30.45 -6.17
CA PRO A 73 -13.89 -31.74 -6.09
C PRO A 73 -12.90 -32.89 -6.36
N VAL A 74 -13.15 -34.04 -5.72
CA VAL A 74 -12.52 -35.33 -6.03
C VAL A 74 -13.27 -36.01 -7.18
#